data_AF-A0A0G4FMH5-F1
#
_entry.id   AF-A0A0G4FMH5-F1
#
_cell.length_a   1.000
_cell.length_b   1.000
_cell.length_c   1.000
_cell.angle_alpha   90.00
_cell.angle_beta   90.00
_cell.angle_gamma   90.00
#
_symmetry.space_group_name_H-M   'P 1'
#
loop_
_entity.id
_entity.type
_entity.pdbx_description
1 polymer ?
#
loop_
_entity_poly.entity_id
_entity_poly.type
_entity_poly.pdbx_seq_one_letter_code
_entity_poly.pdbx_strand_id
1 'polypeptide(L)'
;MGCKFVGSVEEMITHVERECPFAVFTYLACNRRVQRNQLEDHQASCDATLPCDICRAPLLPRDRESHTQLCLAQIGTTFKCDACEQCLPEGPLSMKAHLEECPEREEICQVEGCGMKMKRKHMDKHMQDYMRAHMSFLEAKLREERKMRSELEHQNLQLRQEEKKRKRDNEAQRRAMSDERWDVFWERLQFVLGIAKKRRDEGGREGAAGEAQGQCALVVKMMNACDPLPGC
;
A
#
# COMPACT_ATOMS: atom_id res chain seq x y z
N MET A 1 -3.91 24.24 53.23
CA MET A 1 -3.05 23.07 52.89
C MET A 1 -2.94 23.01 51.38
N GLY A 2 -1.74 22.82 50.82
CA GLY A 2 -1.52 22.71 49.37
C GLY A 2 -1.13 21.29 48.97
N CYS A 3 -1.22 20.98 47.68
CA CYS A 3 -0.68 19.73 47.14
C CYS A 3 0.85 19.74 47.21
N LYS A 4 1.45 18.67 47.73
CA LYS A 4 2.93 18.51 47.83
C LYS A 4 3.48 17.56 46.76
N PHE A 5 2.84 17.50 45.58
CA PHE A 5 3.28 16.63 44.50
C PHE A 5 4.69 16.99 44.03
N VAL A 6 5.55 15.97 43.87
CA VAL A 6 6.91 16.09 43.32
C VAL A 6 7.08 15.00 42.28
N GLY A 7 7.30 15.38 41.04
CA GLY A 7 7.43 14.47 39.90
C GLY A 7 7.84 15.23 38.63
N SER A 8 7.91 14.52 37.52
CA SER A 8 8.14 15.09 36.20
C SER A 8 6.93 15.92 35.71
N VAL A 9 7.12 16.68 34.63
CA VAL A 9 6.06 17.53 34.05
C VAL A 9 4.90 16.70 33.51
N GLU A 10 5.18 15.54 32.90
CA GLU A 10 4.14 14.62 32.39
C GLU A 10 3.29 14.02 33.52
N GLU A 11 3.95 13.64 34.62
CA GLU A 11 3.26 13.15 35.82
C GLU A 11 2.45 14.26 36.49
N MET A 12 2.89 15.52 36.43
CA MET A 12 2.15 16.67 36.95
C MET A 12 0.84 16.90 36.19
N ILE A 13 0.83 16.77 34.85
CA ILE A 13 -0.40 16.89 34.04
C ILE A 13 -1.38 15.80 34.45
N THR A 14 -0.92 14.55 34.50
CA THR A 14 -1.73 13.40 34.92
C THR A 14 -2.27 13.58 36.33
N HIS A 15 -1.44 14.07 37.25
CA HIS A 15 -1.83 14.37 38.63
C HIS A 15 -2.93 15.44 38.68
N VAL A 16 -2.76 16.58 38.01
CA VAL A 16 -3.77 17.65 37.98
C VAL A 16 -5.10 17.15 37.39
N GLU A 17 -5.04 16.39 36.30
CA GLU A 17 -6.22 15.87 35.60
C GLU A 17 -6.94 14.75 36.34
N ARG A 18 -6.22 13.88 37.07
CA ARG A 18 -6.80 12.64 37.62
C ARG A 18 -6.80 12.53 39.14
N GLU A 19 -5.88 13.18 39.84
CA GLU A 19 -5.59 12.85 41.24
C GLU A 19 -5.62 14.03 42.20
N CYS A 20 -5.28 15.24 41.74
CA CYS A 20 -5.08 16.39 42.61
C CYS A 20 -6.40 16.78 43.30
N PRO A 21 -6.48 16.68 44.65
CA PRO A 21 -7.70 17.00 45.39
C PRO A 21 -8.04 18.50 45.35
N PHE A 22 -7.05 19.35 45.10
CA PHE A 22 -7.19 20.81 45.04
C PHE A 22 -7.36 21.35 43.62
N ALA A 23 -7.33 20.48 42.60
CA ALA A 23 -7.60 20.90 41.22
C ALA A 23 -9.03 21.44 41.11
N VAL A 24 -9.18 22.59 40.46
CA VAL A 24 -10.45 23.29 40.32
C VAL A 24 -11.09 22.92 38.98
N PHE A 25 -12.31 22.39 39.05
CA PHE A 25 -13.11 21.99 37.89
C PHE A 25 -14.35 22.87 37.76
N THR A 26 -14.77 23.13 36.53
CA THR A 26 -16.07 23.76 36.25
C THR A 26 -17.12 22.65 36.18
N TYR A 27 -18.08 22.64 37.11
CA TYR A 27 -19.14 21.65 37.14
C TYR A 27 -20.16 21.92 36.04
N LEU A 28 -20.31 21.00 35.08
CA LEU A 28 -21.10 21.21 33.85
C LEU A 28 -22.57 21.57 34.11
N ALA A 29 -23.18 21.08 35.19
CA ALA A 29 -24.58 21.34 35.48
C ALA A 29 -24.85 22.82 35.85
N CYS A 30 -23.95 23.43 36.61
CA CYS A 30 -24.19 24.76 37.21
C CYS A 30 -23.11 25.80 36.87
N ASN A 31 -22.09 25.43 36.10
CA ASN A 31 -20.91 26.23 35.74
C ASN A 31 -20.12 26.81 36.93
N ARG A 32 -20.30 26.28 38.14
CA ARG A 32 -19.51 26.69 39.32
C ARG A 32 -18.15 26.02 39.30
N ARG A 33 -17.14 26.76 39.76
CA ARG A 33 -15.78 26.27 39.96
C ARG A 33 -15.68 25.62 41.33
N VAL A 34 -15.45 24.31 41.37
CA VAL A 34 -15.36 23.51 42.60
C VAL A 34 -14.03 22.77 42.66
N GLN A 35 -13.47 22.59 43.84
CA GLN A 35 -12.29 21.74 44.03
C GLN A 35 -12.69 20.28 43.95
N ARG A 36 -11.81 19.40 43.45
CA ARG A 36 -12.08 17.95 43.31
C ARG A 36 -12.54 17.32 44.64
N ASN A 37 -11.91 17.67 45.75
CA ASN A 37 -12.29 17.18 47.08
C ASN A 37 -13.68 17.66 47.58
N GLN A 38 -14.27 18.67 46.94
CA GLN A 38 -15.62 19.19 47.24
C GLN A 38 -16.65 18.74 46.19
N LEU A 39 -16.22 17.97 45.18
CA LEU A 39 -17.06 17.61 44.04
C LEU A 39 -18.23 16.72 44.46
N GLU A 40 -17.99 15.75 45.35
CA GLU A 40 -19.03 14.84 45.86
C GLU A 40 -20.08 15.59 46.69
N ASP A 41 -19.64 16.43 47.63
CA ASP A 41 -20.54 17.29 48.43
C ASP A 41 -21.35 18.24 47.55
N HIS A 42 -20.71 18.81 46.52
CA HIS A 42 -21.40 19.65 45.55
C HIS A 42 -22.42 18.84 44.75
N GLN A 43 -22.08 17.65 44.26
CA GLN A 43 -23.00 16.80 43.50
C GLN A 43 -24.22 16.39 44.32
N ALA A 44 -24.05 16.18 45.63
CA ALA A 44 -25.16 15.86 46.54
C ALA A 44 -26.10 17.06 46.78
N SER A 45 -25.56 18.27 46.82
CA SER A 45 -26.30 19.51 47.19
C SER A 45 -26.68 20.41 46.00
N CYS A 46 -26.22 20.10 44.79
CA CYS A 46 -26.47 20.92 43.61
C CYS A 46 -27.89 20.67 43.04
N ASP A 47 -28.70 21.72 42.98
CA ASP A 47 -30.05 21.69 42.40
C ASP A 47 -30.08 21.93 40.89
N ALA A 48 -28.93 22.11 40.24
CA ALA A 48 -28.87 22.30 38.80
C ALA A 48 -29.13 20.98 38.08
N THR A 49 -29.96 21.02 37.05
CA THR A 49 -30.33 19.84 36.26
C THR A 49 -29.49 19.71 35.00
N LEU A 50 -29.27 18.47 34.56
CA LEU A 50 -28.67 18.13 33.27
C LEU A 50 -29.70 17.34 32.44
N PRO A 51 -29.78 17.56 31.12
CA PRO A 51 -30.66 16.77 30.27
C PRO A 51 -30.16 15.32 30.20
N CYS A 52 -31.06 14.35 30.28
CA CYS A 52 -30.77 12.95 30.00
C CYS A 52 -30.25 12.79 28.56
N ASP A 53 -29.19 12.01 28.36
CA ASP A 53 -28.63 11.77 27.03
C ASP A 53 -29.57 10.98 26.12
N ILE A 54 -30.50 10.20 26.71
CA ILE A 54 -31.44 9.33 26.01
C ILE A 54 -32.76 10.08 25.74
N CYS A 55 -33.40 10.61 26.78
CA CYS A 55 -34.76 11.17 26.67
C CYS A 55 -34.84 12.69 26.73
N ARG A 56 -33.70 13.37 26.97
CA ARG A 56 -33.61 14.82 27.17
C ARG A 56 -34.39 15.38 28.37
N ALA A 57 -34.99 14.54 29.22
CA ALA A 57 -35.63 15.01 30.45
C ALA A 57 -34.61 15.67 31.38
N PRO A 58 -34.95 16.77 32.07
CA PRO A 58 -34.07 17.42 33.03
C PRO A 58 -33.93 16.55 34.28
N LEU A 59 -32.69 16.14 34.61
CA LEU A 59 -32.38 15.28 35.74
C LEU A 59 -31.44 15.96 36.71
N LEU A 60 -31.66 15.73 38.00
CA LEU A 60 -30.67 16.07 39.01
C LEU A 60 -29.51 15.07 38.93
N PRO A 61 -28.26 15.51 39.20
CA PRO A 61 -27.09 14.63 39.14
C PRO A 61 -27.21 13.35 39.98
N ARG A 62 -27.89 13.42 41.13
CA ARG A 62 -28.15 12.27 42.02
C ARG A 62 -29.14 11.24 41.45
N ASP A 63 -30.04 11.67 40.59
CA ASP A 63 -31.09 10.80 40.00
C ASP A 63 -30.67 10.26 38.63
N ARG A 64 -29.51 10.68 38.10
CA ARG A 64 -29.07 10.35 36.74
C ARG A 64 -28.88 8.85 36.55
N GLU A 65 -28.29 8.15 37.51
CA GLU A 65 -28.01 6.71 37.39
C GLU A 65 -29.29 5.88 37.42
N SER A 66 -30.17 6.11 38.40
CA SER A 66 -31.46 5.42 38.52
C SER A 66 -32.37 5.73 37.33
N HIS A 67 -32.42 6.99 36.88
CA HIS A 67 -33.14 7.35 35.68
C HIS A 67 -32.54 6.68 34.44
N THR A 68 -31.22 6.62 34.28
CA THR A 68 -30.62 6.01 33.07
C THR A 68 -31.05 4.55 32.92
N GLN A 69 -31.08 3.79 34.02
CA GLN A 69 -31.55 2.40 34.00
C GLN A 69 -33.04 2.29 33.61
N LEU A 70 -33.90 3.13 34.20
CA LEU A 70 -35.34 3.15 33.89
C LEU A 70 -35.62 3.70 32.49
N CYS A 71 -34.88 4.70 32.06
CA CYS A 71 -35.00 5.35 30.77
C CYS A 71 -34.60 4.40 29.65
N LEU A 72 -33.53 3.62 29.84
CA LEU A 72 -33.18 2.51 28.95
C LEU A 72 -34.32 1.47 28.91
N ALA A 73 -34.86 1.07 30.06
CA ALA A 73 -35.95 0.08 30.10
C ALA A 73 -37.28 0.58 29.52
N GLN A 74 -37.61 1.87 29.70
CA GLN A 74 -38.92 2.45 29.39
C GLN A 74 -38.99 3.06 27.99
N ILE A 75 -37.90 3.70 27.55
CA ILE A 75 -37.77 4.16 26.16
C ILE A 75 -37.34 3.02 25.25
N GLY A 76 -36.97 1.87 25.84
CA GLY A 76 -36.83 0.54 25.23
C GLY A 76 -36.61 0.68 23.75
N THR A 77 -35.38 1.06 23.40
CA THR A 77 -35.08 1.78 22.17
C THR A 77 -35.52 0.97 20.97
N THR A 78 -36.78 1.15 20.59
CA THR A 78 -37.35 0.54 19.39
C THR A 78 -36.74 1.32 18.26
N PHE A 79 -35.61 0.81 17.77
CA PHE A 79 -34.99 1.33 16.57
C PHE A 79 -35.98 1.11 15.44
N LYS A 80 -36.50 2.21 14.92
CA LYS A 80 -37.28 2.20 13.69
C LYS A 80 -36.30 2.12 12.54
N CYS A 81 -36.41 1.08 11.72
CA CYS A 81 -35.65 1.02 10.49
C CYS A 81 -36.17 2.09 9.52
N ASP A 82 -35.29 2.99 9.05
CA ASP A 82 -35.67 4.05 8.11
C ASP A 82 -36.24 3.52 6.78
N ALA A 83 -35.91 2.28 6.41
CA ALA A 83 -36.34 1.69 5.15
C ALA A 83 -37.73 1.02 5.25
N CYS A 84 -38.02 0.28 6.33
CA CYS A 84 -39.25 -0.50 6.47
C CYS A 84 -40.20 -0.02 7.59
N GLU A 85 -39.80 0.99 8.35
CA GLU A 85 -40.53 1.57 9.50
C GLU A 85 -40.88 0.57 10.63
N GLN A 86 -40.36 -0.66 10.57
CA GLN A 86 -40.57 -1.64 11.63
C GLN A 86 -39.75 -1.29 12.87
N CYS A 87 -40.39 -1.36 14.03
CA CYS A 87 -39.76 -1.27 15.34
C CYS A 87 -39.06 -2.59 15.66
N LEU A 88 -37.74 -2.57 15.81
CA LEU A 88 -36.96 -3.76 16.17
C LEU A 88 -36.81 -3.89 17.70
N PRO A 89 -36.83 -5.12 18.24
CA PRO A 89 -36.55 -5.36 19.65
C PRO A 89 -35.10 -4.99 19.98
N GLU A 90 -34.90 -4.52 21.20
CA GLU A 90 -33.63 -3.97 21.66
C GLU A 90 -32.54 -5.06 21.71
N GLY A 91 -31.56 -4.95 20.82
CA GLY A 91 -30.41 -5.83 20.77
C GLY A 91 -29.46 -5.45 19.63
N PRO A 92 -28.16 -5.23 19.90
CA PRO A 92 -27.18 -4.83 18.87
C PRO A 92 -27.06 -5.86 17.74
N LEU A 93 -27.28 -7.14 18.06
CA LEU A 93 -27.32 -8.22 17.07
C LEU A 93 -28.57 -8.18 16.20
N SER A 94 -29.73 -7.78 16.76
CA SER A 94 -30.99 -7.71 16.03
C SER A 94 -31.00 -6.58 15.01
N MET A 95 -30.43 -5.42 15.35
CA MET A 95 -30.37 -4.29 14.43
C MET A 95 -29.43 -4.56 13.25
N LYS A 96 -28.22 -5.08 13.51
CA LYS A 96 -27.27 -5.37 12.43
C LYS A 96 -27.81 -6.43 11.48
N ALA A 97 -28.36 -7.52 12.02
CA ALA A 97 -28.99 -8.56 11.21
C ALA A 97 -30.16 -8.00 10.37
N HIS A 98 -31.01 -7.16 10.94
CA HIS A 98 -32.09 -6.53 10.19
C HIS A 98 -31.58 -5.59 9.09
N LEU A 99 -30.57 -4.74 9.34
CA LEU A 99 -30.01 -3.85 8.32
C LEU A 99 -29.37 -4.63 7.15
N GLU A 100 -28.83 -5.81 7.45
CA GLU A 100 -28.29 -6.74 6.46
C GLU A 100 -29.37 -7.49 5.69
N GLU A 101 -30.59 -7.67 6.23
CA GLU A 101 -31.68 -8.47 5.63
C GLU A 101 -32.98 -7.67 5.34
N CYS A 102 -33.00 -6.35 5.56
CA CYS A 102 -34.19 -5.52 5.39
C CYS A 102 -34.75 -5.59 3.94
N PRO A 103 -36.03 -5.96 3.74
CA PRO A 103 -36.61 -6.16 2.41
C PRO A 103 -36.89 -4.86 1.66
N GLU A 104 -37.11 -3.76 2.38
CA GLU A 104 -37.38 -2.44 1.80
C GLU A 104 -36.12 -1.65 1.47
N ARG A 105 -34.94 -2.13 1.91
CA ARG A 105 -33.67 -1.48 1.61
C ARG A 105 -33.41 -1.51 0.11
N GLU A 106 -33.01 -0.35 -0.44
CA GLU A 106 -32.60 -0.25 -1.83
C GLU A 106 -31.17 -0.80 -2.02
N GLU A 107 -31.02 -1.67 -3.01
CA GLU A 107 -29.75 -2.25 -3.41
C GLU A 107 -29.55 -2.09 -4.92
N ILE A 108 -28.28 -1.99 -5.31
CA ILE A 108 -27.88 -1.96 -6.72
C ILE A 108 -27.73 -3.40 -7.19
N CYS A 109 -28.26 -3.73 -8.37
CA CYS A 109 -28.05 -5.02 -9.00
C CYS A 109 -26.54 -5.32 -9.12
N GLN A 110 -26.13 -6.52 -8.68
CA GLN A 110 -24.72 -6.93 -8.61
C GLN A 110 -24.12 -7.28 -9.98
N VAL A 111 -24.95 -7.39 -11.03
CA VAL A 111 -24.49 -7.64 -12.38
C VAL A 111 -23.85 -6.37 -12.94
N GLU A 112 -22.54 -6.45 -13.20
CA GLU A 112 -21.80 -5.35 -13.80
C GLU A 112 -22.43 -4.88 -15.12
N GLY A 113 -22.63 -3.57 -15.26
CA GLY A 113 -23.30 -2.96 -16.41
C GLY A 113 -24.82 -2.79 -16.26
N CYS A 114 -25.48 -3.44 -15.30
CA CYS A 114 -26.92 -3.23 -15.07
C CYS A 114 -27.18 -1.92 -14.31
N GLY A 115 -26.57 -1.74 -13.13
CA GLY A 115 -26.64 -0.49 -12.36
C GLY A 115 -28.02 -0.09 -11.83
N MET A 116 -29.06 -0.90 -12.04
CA MET A 116 -30.41 -0.60 -11.56
C MET A 116 -30.48 -0.67 -10.03
N LYS A 117 -31.10 0.34 -9.42
CA LYS A 117 -31.42 0.39 -7.99
C LYS A 117 -32.85 -0.08 -7.76
N MET A 118 -33.04 -0.99 -6.82
CA MET A 118 -34.37 -1.49 -6.46
C MET A 118 -34.39 -1.99 -5.03
N LYS A 119 -35.59 -2.09 -4.45
CA LYS A 119 -35.77 -2.70 -3.13
C LYS A 119 -35.34 -4.17 -3.18
N ARG A 120 -34.69 -4.66 -2.12
CA ARG A 120 -34.21 -6.05 -2.03
C ARG A 120 -35.31 -7.07 -2.30
N LYS A 121 -36.53 -6.85 -1.82
CA LYS A 121 -37.69 -7.73 -2.10
C LYS A 121 -38.03 -7.90 -3.59
N HIS A 122 -37.58 -6.99 -4.45
CA HIS A 122 -37.77 -7.05 -5.90
C HIS A 122 -36.54 -7.56 -6.65
N MET A 123 -35.43 -7.83 -5.95
CA MET A 123 -34.17 -8.26 -6.56
C MET A 123 -34.34 -9.61 -7.27
N ASP A 124 -34.96 -10.60 -6.64
CA ASP A 124 -35.15 -11.92 -7.24
C ASP A 124 -35.98 -11.87 -8.54
N LYS A 125 -37.06 -11.08 -8.53
CA LYS A 125 -37.89 -10.86 -9.71
C LYS A 125 -37.12 -10.14 -10.80
N HIS A 126 -36.36 -9.10 -10.46
CA HIS A 126 -35.49 -8.41 -11.42
C HIS A 126 -34.47 -9.36 -12.04
N MET A 127 -33.82 -10.21 -11.24
CA MET A 127 -32.84 -11.19 -11.74
C MET A 127 -33.47 -12.16 -12.74
N GLN A 128 -34.72 -12.57 -12.52
CA GLN A 128 -35.47 -13.43 -13.45
C GLN A 128 -35.88 -12.67 -14.73
N ASP A 129 -36.49 -11.50 -14.57
CA ASP A 129 -37.02 -10.70 -15.68
C ASP A 129 -35.90 -10.20 -16.62
N TYR A 130 -34.74 -9.87 -16.05
CA TYR A 130 -33.58 -9.31 -16.78
C TYR A 130 -32.47 -10.34 -17.02
N MET A 131 -32.70 -11.64 -16.76
CA MET A 131 -31.68 -12.68 -16.90
C MET A 131 -31.02 -12.67 -18.28
N ARG A 132 -31.79 -12.47 -19.36
CA ARG A 132 -31.25 -12.40 -20.73
C ARG A 132 -30.31 -11.20 -20.93
N ALA A 133 -30.66 -10.04 -20.38
CA ALA A 133 -29.82 -8.86 -20.44
C ALA A 133 -28.55 -9.04 -19.60
N HIS A 134 -28.67 -9.61 -18.40
CA HIS A 134 -27.52 -9.95 -17.56
C HIS A 134 -26.55 -10.91 -18.24
N MET A 135 -27.06 -11.97 -18.88
CA MET A 135 -26.24 -12.88 -19.68
C MET A 135 -25.54 -12.16 -20.83
N SER A 136 -26.21 -11.23 -21.51
CA SER A 136 -25.60 -10.43 -22.58
C SER A 136 -24.48 -9.53 -22.07
N PHE A 137 -24.62 -8.89 -20.91
CA PHE A 137 -23.54 -8.10 -20.30
C PHE A 137 -22.34 -8.97 -19.93
N LEU A 138 -22.57 -10.13 -19.32
CA LEU A 138 -21.51 -11.07 -18.98
C LEU A 138 -20.80 -11.61 -20.23
N GLU A 139 -21.53 -11.94 -21.29
CA GLU A 139 -20.94 -12.35 -22.57
C GLU A 139 -20.11 -11.25 -23.23
N ALA A 140 -20.58 -10.00 -23.18
CA ALA A 140 -19.84 -8.85 -23.70
C ALA A 140 -18.52 -8.68 -22.92
N LYS A 141 -18.57 -8.73 -21.58
CA LYS A 141 -17.38 -8.64 -20.73
C LYS A 141 -16.41 -9.79 -21.00
N LEU A 142 -16.90 -11.03 -21.12
CA LEU A 142 -16.07 -12.18 -21.47
C LEU A 142 -15.40 -12.04 -22.85
N ARG A 143 -16.09 -11.43 -23.82
CA ARG A 143 -15.53 -11.17 -25.14
C ARG A 143 -14.42 -10.12 -25.09
N GLU A 144 -14.63 -9.05 -24.32
CA GLU A 144 -13.65 -8.00 -24.09
C GLU A 144 -12.38 -8.55 -23.40
N GLU A 145 -12.55 -9.33 -22.33
CA GLU A 145 -11.44 -9.99 -21.63
C GLU A 145 -10.63 -10.93 -22.55
N ARG A 146 -11.30 -11.70 -23.41
CA ARG A 146 -10.61 -12.54 -24.41
C ARG A 146 -9.84 -11.71 -25.41
N LYS A 147 -10.38 -10.59 -25.86
CA LYS A 147 -9.71 -9.67 -26.78
C LYS A 147 -8.46 -9.07 -26.12
N MET A 148 -8.58 -8.54 -24.90
CA MET A 148 -7.45 -8.01 -24.14
C MET A 148 -6.36 -9.07 -23.92
N ARG A 149 -6.75 -10.30 -23.56
CA ARG A 149 -5.79 -11.41 -23.41
C ARG A 149 -5.05 -11.71 -24.72
N SER A 150 -5.76 -11.77 -25.85
CA SER A 150 -5.15 -12.03 -27.15
C SER A 150 -4.19 -10.90 -27.58
N GLU A 151 -4.55 -9.64 -27.31
CA GLU A 151 -3.68 -8.49 -27.56
C GLU A 151 -2.42 -8.53 -26.69
N LEU A 152 -2.56 -8.87 -25.41
CA LEU A 152 -1.44 -9.01 -24.49
C LEU A 152 -0.50 -10.16 -24.89
N GLU A 153 -1.05 -11.29 -25.36
CA GLU A 153 -0.26 -12.40 -25.91
C GLU A 153 0.52 -11.97 -27.16
N HIS A 154 -0.10 -11.18 -28.06
CA HIS A 154 0.55 -10.63 -29.23
C HIS A 154 1.69 -9.67 -28.87
N GLN A 155 1.46 -8.75 -27.93
CA GLN A 155 2.49 -7.84 -27.42
C GLN A 155 3.68 -8.60 -26.80
N ASN A 156 3.40 -9.63 -25.99
CA ASN A 156 4.45 -10.47 -25.41
C ASN A 156 5.27 -11.20 -26.49
N LEU A 157 4.63 -11.66 -27.57
CA LEU A 157 5.33 -12.28 -28.69
C LEU A 157 6.24 -11.27 -29.41
N GLN A 158 5.75 -10.05 -29.66
CA GLN A 158 6.54 -8.97 -30.26
C GLN A 158 7.77 -8.64 -29.40
N LEU A 159 7.58 -8.42 -28.09
CA LEU A 159 8.69 -8.14 -27.17
C LEU A 159 9.75 -9.26 -27.17
N ARG A 160 9.33 -10.53 -27.23
CA ARG A 160 10.27 -11.65 -27.35
C ARG A 160 11.04 -11.64 -28.67
N GLN A 161 10.42 -11.22 -29.77
CA GLN A 161 11.10 -11.10 -31.06
C GLN A 161 12.11 -9.95 -31.06
N GLU A 162 11.73 -8.80 -30.49
CA GLU A 162 12.62 -7.64 -30.33
C GLU A 162 13.80 -7.95 -29.43
N GLU A 163 13.59 -8.65 -28.31
CA GLU A 163 14.67 -9.06 -27.42
C GLU A 163 15.64 -10.01 -28.13
N LYS A 164 15.12 -10.97 -28.91
CA LYS A 164 15.95 -11.86 -29.74
C LYS A 164 16.74 -11.09 -30.79
N LYS A 165 16.13 -10.10 -31.45
CA LYS A 165 16.81 -9.24 -32.42
C LYS A 165 17.93 -8.45 -31.75
N ARG A 166 17.64 -7.78 -30.63
CA ARG A 166 18.62 -7.05 -29.83
C ARG A 166 19.80 -7.93 -29.40
N LYS A 167 19.54 -9.18 -29.00
CA LYS A 167 20.60 -10.16 -28.66
C LYS A 167 21.50 -10.47 -29.87
N ARG A 168 20.91 -10.68 -31.05
CA ARG A 168 21.66 -10.92 -32.30
C ARG A 168 22.49 -9.70 -32.71
N ASP A 169 21.90 -8.50 -32.60
CA ASP A 169 22.57 -7.24 -32.94
C ASP A 169 23.75 -7.00 -31.98
N ASN A 170 23.56 -7.21 -30.67
CA ASN A 170 24.64 -7.14 -29.68
C ASN A 170 25.74 -8.17 -29.94
N GLU A 171 25.39 -9.40 -30.32
CA GLU A 171 26.36 -10.45 -30.65
C GLU A 171 27.14 -10.11 -31.94
N ALA A 172 26.47 -9.61 -32.97
CA ALA A 172 27.11 -9.11 -34.19
C ALA A 172 28.06 -7.94 -33.89
N GLN A 173 27.64 -6.99 -33.04
CA GLN A 173 28.50 -5.90 -32.61
C GLN A 173 29.74 -6.41 -31.85
N ARG A 174 29.58 -7.39 -30.96
CA ARG A 174 30.72 -8.02 -30.26
C ARG A 174 31.67 -8.72 -31.22
N ARG A 175 31.16 -9.40 -32.26
CA ARG A 175 31.98 -10.01 -33.32
C ARG A 175 32.75 -8.96 -34.10
N ALA A 176 32.08 -7.91 -34.58
CA ALA A 176 32.71 -6.82 -35.33
C ALA A 176 33.84 -6.15 -34.52
N MET A 177 33.60 -5.83 -33.24
CA MET A 177 34.64 -5.28 -32.35
C MET A 177 35.81 -6.25 -32.13
N SER A 178 35.54 -7.56 -32.12
CA SER A 178 36.58 -8.58 -32.00
C SER A 178 37.40 -8.70 -33.28
N ASP A 179 36.76 -8.61 -34.44
CA ASP A 179 37.41 -8.67 -35.75
C ASP A 179 38.32 -7.43 -35.95
N GLU A 180 37.81 -6.23 -35.65
CA GLU A 180 38.62 -4.98 -35.66
C GLU A 180 39.85 -5.08 -34.74
N ARG A 181 39.68 -5.65 -33.53
CA ARG A 181 40.80 -5.87 -32.61
C ARG A 181 41.83 -6.85 -33.18
N TRP A 182 41.37 -7.89 -33.88
CA TRP A 182 42.23 -8.88 -34.54
C TRP A 182 43.00 -8.27 -35.71
N ASP A 183 42.37 -7.41 -36.50
CA ASP A 183 43.01 -6.70 -37.61
C ASP A 183 44.15 -5.81 -37.10
N VAL A 184 43.89 -5.00 -36.06
CA VAL A 184 44.92 -4.17 -35.41
C VAL A 184 46.06 -5.03 -34.85
N PHE A 185 45.74 -6.20 -34.30
CA PHE A 185 46.76 -7.14 -33.83
C PHE A 185 47.63 -7.66 -34.98
N TRP A 186 47.02 -8.07 -36.11
CA TRP A 186 47.74 -8.53 -37.29
C TRP A 186 48.63 -7.47 -37.90
N GLU A 187 48.16 -6.23 -38.03
CA GLU A 187 48.97 -5.11 -38.54
C GLU A 187 50.23 -4.89 -37.68
N ARG A 188 50.07 -4.91 -36.36
CA ARG A 188 51.20 -4.81 -35.41
C ARG A 188 52.15 -5.98 -35.54
N LEU A 189 51.64 -7.20 -35.69
CA LEU A 189 52.46 -8.40 -35.87
C LEU A 189 53.24 -8.33 -37.18
N GLN A 190 52.60 -7.95 -38.29
CA GLN A 190 53.27 -7.77 -39.58
C GLN A 190 54.36 -6.70 -39.51
N PHE A 191 54.11 -5.59 -38.83
CA PHE A 191 55.11 -4.55 -38.60
C PHE A 191 56.35 -5.07 -37.84
N VAL A 192 56.15 -5.82 -36.75
CA VAL A 192 57.25 -6.43 -35.98
C VAL A 192 58.03 -7.44 -36.83
N LEU A 193 57.34 -8.30 -37.58
CA LEU A 193 57.98 -9.25 -38.49
C LEU A 193 58.79 -8.53 -39.59
N GLY A 194 58.29 -7.40 -40.09
CA GLY A 194 59.00 -6.54 -41.04
C GLY A 194 60.31 -5.99 -40.48
N ILE A 195 60.31 -5.49 -39.23
CA ILE A 195 61.52 -5.03 -38.54
C ILE A 195 62.54 -6.19 -38.38
N ALA A 196 62.07 -7.36 -37.96
CA ALA A 196 62.93 -8.52 -37.77
C ALA A 196 63.59 -8.98 -39.08
N LYS A 197 62.84 -8.97 -40.19
CA LYS A 197 63.37 -9.27 -41.53
C LYS A 197 64.42 -8.24 -41.97
N LYS A 198 64.12 -6.94 -41.85
CA LYS A 198 65.05 -5.86 -42.21
C LYS A 198 66.38 -5.96 -41.44
N ARG A 199 66.33 -6.27 -40.13
CA ARG A 199 67.55 -6.50 -39.33
C ARG A 199 68.36 -7.71 -39.78
N ARG A 200 67.71 -8.78 -40.25
CA ARG A 200 68.40 -9.95 -40.82
C ARG A 200 69.12 -9.59 -42.12
N ASP A 201 68.48 -8.79 -42.96
CA ASP A 201 69.03 -8.37 -44.26
C ASP A 201 70.18 -7.35 -44.08
N GLU A 202 70.09 -6.44 -43.10
CA GLU A 202 71.12 -5.44 -42.79
C GLU A 202 72.28 -6.00 -41.94
N GLY A 203 71.99 -6.91 -41.01
CA GLY A 203 72.97 -7.51 -40.09
C GLY A 203 73.84 -8.62 -40.69
N GLY A 204 73.67 -8.94 -41.98
CA GLY A 204 74.46 -9.94 -42.69
C GLY A 204 75.88 -9.47 -43.09
N ARG A 205 76.31 -8.25 -42.72
CA ARG A 205 77.59 -7.70 -43.21
C ARG A 205 78.69 -7.43 -42.21
N GLU A 206 78.47 -7.19 -40.92
CA GLU A 206 79.58 -6.97 -39.97
C GLU A 206 79.26 -7.58 -38.60
N GLY A 207 80.18 -8.42 -38.11
CA GLY A 207 79.93 -9.36 -37.01
C GLY A 207 79.76 -8.74 -35.63
N ALA A 208 78.90 -9.34 -34.81
CA ALA A 208 78.92 -9.23 -33.36
C ALA A 208 78.15 -10.41 -32.73
N ALA A 209 78.89 -11.32 -32.10
CA ALA A 209 78.42 -12.62 -31.61
C ALA A 209 77.98 -12.60 -30.13
N GLY A 210 77.43 -11.51 -29.59
CA GLY A 210 77.14 -11.49 -28.15
C GLY A 210 76.22 -10.40 -27.66
N GLU A 211 74.91 -10.46 -27.97
CA GLU A 211 73.87 -9.79 -27.18
C GLU A 211 72.41 -10.15 -27.55
N ALA A 212 72.16 -11.33 -28.14
CA ALA A 212 70.84 -11.67 -28.69
C ALA A 212 69.79 -12.20 -27.67
N GLN A 213 70.14 -12.46 -26.41
CA GLN A 213 69.22 -13.09 -25.45
C GLN A 213 68.20 -12.13 -24.80
N GLY A 214 68.40 -10.80 -24.85
CA GLY A 214 67.52 -9.84 -24.16
C GLY A 214 66.25 -9.44 -24.91
N GLN A 215 66.23 -9.52 -26.26
CA GLN A 215 65.17 -8.88 -27.06
C GLN A 215 63.96 -9.78 -27.37
N CYS A 216 64.09 -11.13 -27.33
CA CYS A 216 62.95 -12.03 -27.50
C CYS A 216 61.97 -12.00 -26.30
N ALA A 217 62.41 -11.62 -25.10
CA ALA A 217 61.56 -11.59 -23.90
C ALA A 217 60.46 -10.50 -23.94
N LEU A 218 60.63 -9.45 -24.76
CA LEU A 218 59.68 -8.34 -24.81
C LEU A 218 58.40 -8.69 -25.61
N VAL A 219 58.52 -9.53 -26.64
CA VAL A 219 57.39 -9.90 -27.52
C VAL A 219 56.40 -10.82 -26.79
N VAL A 220 56.90 -11.73 -25.94
CA VAL A 220 56.06 -12.64 -25.15
C VAL A 220 55.24 -11.89 -24.08
N LYS A 221 55.80 -10.81 -23.50
CA LYS A 221 55.06 -9.99 -22.51
C LYS A 221 53.90 -9.21 -23.12
N MET A 222 53.96 -8.80 -24.39
CA MET A 222 52.84 -8.12 -25.05
C MET A 222 51.66 -9.05 -25.36
N MET A 223 51.91 -10.35 -25.58
CA MET A 223 50.83 -11.32 -25.81
C MET A 223 50.07 -11.68 -24.53
N ASN A 224 50.74 -11.67 -23.37
CA ASN A 224 50.12 -11.94 -22.07
C ASN A 224 49.39 -10.75 -21.44
N ALA A 225 49.50 -9.55 -22.03
CA ALA A 225 48.76 -8.35 -21.58
C ALA A 225 47.38 -8.20 -22.26
N CYS A 226 47.00 -9.12 -23.16
CA CYS A 226 45.61 -9.25 -23.55
C CYS A 226 44.86 -9.97 -22.43
N ASP A 227 44.39 -9.21 -21.45
CA ASP A 227 43.59 -9.73 -20.35
C ASP A 227 42.43 -10.58 -20.88
N PRO A 228 42.18 -11.75 -20.26
CA PRO A 228 41.02 -12.57 -20.61
C PRO A 228 39.76 -11.73 -20.41
N LEU A 229 38.89 -11.73 -21.43
CA LEU A 229 37.60 -11.05 -21.37
C LEU A 229 36.85 -11.50 -20.10
N PRO A 230 36.41 -10.56 -19.23
CA PRO A 230 35.68 -10.93 -18.04
C PRO A 230 34.31 -11.49 -18.43
N GLY A 231 34.08 -12.78 -18.12
CA GLY A 231 32.77 -13.43 -18.21
C GLY A 231 32.53 -14.23 -19.49
N CYS A 232 33.13 -15.42 -19.55
CA CYS A 232 32.53 -16.60 -20.18
C CYS A 232 32.05 -17.54 -19.08
#